data_AF-A0A645HL07-F1
#
_entry.id   AF-A0A645HL07-F1
#
_cell.length_a   1.000
_cell.length_b   1.000
_cell.length_c   1.000
_cell.angle_alpha   90.00
_cell.angle_beta   90.00
_cell.angle_gamma   90.00
#
_symmetry.space_group_name_H-M   'P 1'
#
loop_
_entity.id
_entity.type
_entity.pdbx_description
1 polymer ?
#
loop_
_entity_poly.entity_id
_entity_poly.type
_entity_poly.pdbx_seq_one_letter_code
_entity_poly.pdbx_strand_id
1 'polypeptide(L)'
;MILLCGASGALPGWLILAALCLCGVQAGNSAVSTSQLREWNAPELVATAVGILNATAYLLIALLAWIIGLILDAFAGQVVVVDGDQKYPAGAYMAIFFLFTGISAISLVCAFLSKETHGVRQVHSH
;
A
#
# COMPACT_ATOMS: atom_id res chain seq x y z
N MET A 1 -4.81 9.14 5.19
CA MET A 1 -5.44 10.36 5.75
C MET A 1 -5.43 10.41 7.28
N ILE A 2 -5.95 9.42 8.02
CA ILE A 2 -5.94 9.45 9.50
C ILE A 2 -4.53 9.48 10.09
N LEU A 3 -3.59 8.70 9.54
CA LEU A 3 -2.19 8.67 9.98
C LEU A 3 -1.43 9.98 9.69
N LEU A 4 -1.79 10.70 8.62
CA LEU A 4 -1.25 12.04 8.31
C LEU A 4 -1.63 13.05 9.39
N CYS A 5 -2.90 13.08 9.77
CA CYS A 5 -3.39 13.98 10.82
C CYS A 5 -2.86 13.56 12.21
N GLY A 6 -2.66 12.25 12.44
CA GLY A 6 -1.99 11.74 13.64
C GLY A 6 -0.54 12.20 13.76
N ALA A 7 0.22 12.19 12.66
CA ALA A 7 1.61 12.63 12.65
C ALA A 7 1.79 14.14 12.87
N SER A 8 0.79 14.97 12.55
CA SER A 8 0.79 16.40 12.92
C SER A 8 0.54 16.67 14.42
N GLY A 9 0.37 15.62 15.25
CA GLY A 9 0.05 15.76 16.67
C GLY A 9 -1.41 16.16 16.95
N ALA A 10 -2.26 16.19 15.92
CA ALA A 10 -3.62 16.68 16.00
C ALA A 10 -4.65 15.62 16.43
N LEU A 11 -4.27 14.33 16.48
CA LEU A 11 -5.19 13.24 16.83
C LEU A 11 -4.76 12.44 18.07
N PRO A 12 -5.73 11.98 18.87
CA PRO A 12 -5.48 11.08 19.99
C PRO A 12 -4.98 9.69 19.53
N GLY A 13 -4.09 9.08 20.31
CA GLY A 13 -3.36 7.86 19.93
C GLY A 13 -4.24 6.64 19.62
N TRP A 14 -5.47 6.56 20.14
CA TRP A 14 -6.40 5.47 19.82
C TRP A 14 -6.86 5.48 18.36
N LEU A 15 -6.92 6.65 17.71
CA LEU A 15 -7.24 6.74 16.28
C LEU A 15 -6.08 6.26 15.41
N ILE A 16 -4.84 6.47 15.86
CA ILE A 16 -3.65 5.92 15.20
C ILE A 16 -3.66 4.39 15.30
N LEU A 17 -3.98 3.85 16.48
CA LEU A 17 -4.12 2.40 16.68
C LEU A 17 -5.25 1.81 15.81
N ALA A 18 -6.41 2.45 15.77
CA ALA A 18 -7.51 2.02 14.91
C ALA A 18 -7.11 2.02 13.42
N ALA A 19 -6.38 3.05 12.96
CA ALA A 19 -5.86 3.11 11.60
C ALA A 19 -4.86 1.98 11.32
N LEU A 20 -3.98 1.64 12.28
CA LEU A 20 -3.06 0.50 12.15
C LEU A 20 -3.81 -0.83 12.09
N CYS A 21 -4.87 -1.01 12.89
CA CYS A 21 -5.74 -2.19 12.82
C CYS A 21 -6.40 -2.32 11.44
N LEU A 22 -6.89 -1.22 10.86
CA LEU A 22 -7.46 -1.21 9.51
C LEU A 22 -6.44 -1.58 8.43
N CYS A 23 -5.18 -1.12 8.56
CA CYS A 23 -4.09 -1.61 7.70
C CYS A 23 -3.89 -3.12 7.83
N GLY A 24 -4.03 -3.68 9.04
CA GLY A 24 -3.96 -5.12 9.27
C GLY A 24 -5.08 -5.90 8.56
N VAL A 25 -6.31 -5.38 8.57
CA VAL A 25 -7.45 -5.98 7.84
C VAL A 25 -7.18 -6.03 6.33
N GLN A 26 -6.47 -5.03 5.80
CA GLN A 26 -6.13 -4.96 4.38
C GLN A 26 -5.23 -6.10 3.90
N ALA A 27 -4.48 -6.76 4.80
CA ALA A 27 -3.67 -7.94 4.48
C ALA A 27 -4.51 -9.11 3.93
N GLY A 28 -5.79 -9.19 4.31
CA GLY A 28 -6.73 -10.21 3.81
C GLY A 28 -7.10 -10.07 2.32
N ASN A 29 -6.81 -8.92 1.70
CA ASN A 29 -7.15 -8.66 0.29
C ASN A 29 -6.42 -9.59 -0.70
N SER A 30 -5.30 -10.17 -0.28
CA SER A 30 -4.54 -11.15 -1.07
C SER A 30 -5.36 -12.40 -1.40
N ALA A 31 -6.17 -12.90 -0.45
CA ALA A 31 -7.03 -14.06 -0.67
C ALA A 31 -8.14 -13.76 -1.69
N VAL A 32 -8.75 -12.58 -1.62
CA VAL A 32 -9.79 -12.13 -2.55
C VAL A 32 -9.22 -11.94 -3.96
N SER A 33 -8.03 -11.33 -4.07
CA SER A 33 -7.39 -11.11 -5.37
C SER A 33 -7.01 -12.43 -6.06
N THR A 34 -6.55 -13.41 -5.29
CA THR A 34 -6.18 -14.74 -5.82
C THR A 34 -7.39 -15.59 -6.20
N SER A 35 -8.53 -15.45 -5.51
CA SER A 35 -9.78 -16.10 -5.94
C SER A 35 -10.32 -15.49 -7.24
N GLN A 36 -10.30 -14.16 -7.38
CA GLN A 36 -10.70 -13.48 -8.62
C GLN A 36 -9.82 -13.89 -9.81
N LEU A 37 -8.51 -14.00 -9.61
CA LEU A 37 -7.58 -14.48 -10.63
C LEU A 37 -7.91 -15.90 -11.13
N ARG A 38 -8.38 -16.78 -10.23
CA ARG A 38 -8.82 -18.14 -10.58
C ARG A 38 -10.12 -18.16 -11.38
N GLU A 39 -11.01 -17.20 -11.12
CA GLU A 39 -12.29 -17.11 -11.82
C GLU A 39 -12.15 -16.53 -13.23
N TRP A 40 -11.18 -15.63 -13.45
CA TRP A 40 -10.98 -14.96 -14.74
C TRP A 40 -10.06 -15.70 -15.70
N ASN A 41 -9.15 -16.53 -15.21
CA ASN A 41 -8.15 -17.19 -16.03
C ASN A 41 -8.48 -18.68 -16.24
N ALA A 42 -8.09 -19.20 -17.41
CA ALA A 42 -8.10 -20.65 -17.64
C ALA A 42 -7.17 -21.35 -16.62
N PRO A 43 -7.52 -22.57 -16.15
CA PRO A 43 -6.79 -23.25 -15.09
C PRO A 43 -5.30 -23.45 -15.41
N GLU A 44 -4.92 -23.56 -16.69
CA GLU A 44 -3.53 -23.66 -17.13
C GLU A 44 -2.75 -22.35 -16.97
N LEU A 45 -3.44 -21.20 -16.95
CA LEU A 45 -2.84 -19.86 -16.91
C LEU A 45 -2.88 -19.20 -15.52
N VAL A 46 -3.69 -19.72 -14.60
CA VAL A 46 -3.84 -19.19 -13.22
C VAL A 46 -2.50 -19.05 -12.51
N ALA A 47 -1.63 -20.07 -12.59
CA ALA A 47 -0.34 -20.06 -11.90
C ALA A 47 0.55 -18.91 -12.37
N THR A 48 0.61 -18.68 -13.69
CA THR A 48 1.35 -17.57 -14.30
C THR A 48 0.77 -16.22 -13.88
N ALA A 49 -0.55 -16.08 -13.88
CA ALA A 49 -1.23 -14.84 -13.50
C ALA A 49 -0.99 -14.48 -12.01
N VAL A 50 -1.03 -15.46 -11.10
CA VAL A 50 -0.66 -15.27 -9.68
C VAL A 50 0.83 -14.91 -9.54
N GLY A 51 1.70 -15.55 -10.32
CA GLY A 51 3.13 -15.23 -10.35
C GLY A 51 3.41 -13.78 -10.74
N ILE A 52 2.77 -13.30 -11.81
CA ILE A 52 2.88 -11.90 -12.27
C ILE A 52 2.34 -10.92 -11.22
N LEU A 53 1.19 -11.23 -10.60
CA LEU A 53 0.63 -10.40 -9.53
C LEU A 53 1.63 -10.24 -8.38
N ASN A 54 2.17 -11.35 -7.87
CA ASN A 54 3.14 -11.32 -6.77
C ASN A 54 4.44 -10.62 -7.15
N ALA A 55 4.98 -10.90 -8.34
CA ALA A 55 6.21 -10.25 -8.82
C ALA A 55 6.03 -8.72 -8.89
N THR A 56 4.90 -8.27 -9.43
CA THR A 56 4.56 -6.83 -9.50
C THR A 56 4.40 -6.24 -8.10
N ALA A 57 3.72 -6.93 -7.18
CA ALA A 57 3.55 -6.49 -5.81
C ALA A 57 4.90 -6.32 -5.08
N TYR A 58 5.79 -7.30 -5.18
CA TYR A 58 7.12 -7.22 -4.57
C TYR A 58 7.99 -6.13 -5.20
N LEU A 59 7.93 -5.96 -6.52
CA LEU A 59 8.65 -4.89 -7.21
C LEU A 59 8.18 -3.51 -6.73
N LEU A 60 6.87 -3.31 -6.57
CA LEU A 60 6.30 -2.07 -6.03
C LEU A 60 6.72 -1.84 -4.57
N ILE A 61 6.72 -2.88 -3.74
CA ILE A 61 7.21 -2.79 -2.35
C ILE A 61 8.68 -2.39 -2.33
N ALA A 62 9.52 -2.99 -3.18
CA ALA A 62 10.94 -2.65 -3.27
C ALA A 62 11.16 -1.19 -3.70
N LEU A 63 10.41 -0.73 -4.71
CA LEU A 63 10.45 0.66 -5.16
C LEU A 63 10.00 1.62 -4.05
N LEU A 64 8.95 1.28 -3.32
CA LEU A 64 8.46 2.08 -2.19
C LEU A 64 9.48 2.15 -1.06
N ALA A 65 10.08 1.02 -0.69
CA ALA A 65 11.13 0.96 0.32
C ALA A 65 12.32 1.84 -0.08
N TRP A 66 12.70 1.83 -1.36
CA TRP A 66 13.76 2.69 -1.88
C TRP A 66 13.40 4.18 -1.79
N ILE A 67 12.19 4.58 -2.19
CA ILE A 67 11.71 5.96 -2.08
C ILE A 67 11.66 6.41 -0.62
N ILE A 68 11.18 5.55 0.30
CA ILE A 68 11.16 5.84 1.74
C ILE A 68 12.58 6.04 2.25
N GLY A 69 13.54 5.22 1.83
CA GLY A 69 14.96 5.40 2.14
C GLY A 69 15.47 6.77 1.71
N LEU A 70 15.19 7.19 0.47
CA LEU A 70 15.56 8.53 -0.03
C LEU A 70 14.93 9.67 0.79
N ILE A 71 13.67 9.50 1.21
CA ILE A 71 13.01 10.47 2.09
C ILE A 71 13.75 10.52 3.43
N LEU A 72 14.02 9.38 4.06
CA LEU A 72 14.72 9.33 5.35
C LEU A 72 16.13 9.92 5.25
N ASP A 73 16.87 9.63 4.17
CA ASP A 73 18.20 10.19 3.92
C ASP A 73 18.16 11.73 3.80
N ALA A 74 17.11 12.30 3.23
CA ALA A 74 16.92 13.76 3.18
C ALA A 74 16.74 14.39 4.58
N PHE A 75 16.28 13.62 5.55
CA PHE A 75 16.17 14.03 6.96
C PHE A 75 17.32 13.53 7.85
N ALA A 76 18.33 12.84 7.29
CA ALA A 76 19.42 12.25 8.05
C ALA A 76 20.17 13.28 8.92
N GLY A 77 20.31 14.51 8.44
CA GLY A 77 20.95 15.61 9.20
C GLY A 77 20.17 16.11 10.42
N GLN A 78 18.92 15.66 10.61
CA GLN A 78 18.03 16.03 11.72
C GLN A 78 17.75 14.86 12.67
N VAL A 79 18.41 13.71 12.46
CA VAL A 79 18.22 12.52 13.29
C VAL A 79 18.86 12.72 14.66
N VAL A 80 18.09 12.41 15.70
CA VAL A 80 18.59 12.40 17.09
C VAL A 80 18.77 10.95 17.51
N VAL A 81 19.99 10.59 17.92
CA VAL A 81 20.26 9.26 18.47
C VAL A 81 19.94 9.28 19.97
N VAL A 82 18.97 8.48 20.40
CA VAL A 82 18.57 8.35 21.81
C VAL A 82 18.68 6.87 22.18
N ASP A 83 19.49 6.56 23.19
CA ASP A 83 19.73 5.18 23.66
C ASP A 83 20.21 4.21 22.56
N GLY A 84 20.93 4.73 21.56
CA GLY A 84 21.40 3.96 20.39
C GLY A 84 20.36 3.83 19.27
N ASP A 85 19.14 4.33 19.46
CA ASP A 85 18.07 4.32 18.48
C ASP A 85 18.01 5.64 17.69
N GLN A 86 17.84 5.54 16.37
CA GLN A 86 17.78 6.70 15.48
C GLN A 86 16.35 7.25 15.43
N LYS A 87 16.10 8.38 16.09
CA LYS A 87 14.81 9.05 16.06
C LYS A 87 14.78 10.11 14.96
N TYR A 88 14.00 9.84 13.92
CA TYR A 88 13.72 10.79 12.85
C TYR A 88 12.76 11.91 13.32
N PRO A 89 12.87 13.12 12.76
CA PRO A 89 11.95 14.21 13.08
C PRO A 89 10.53 13.93 12.57
N ALA A 90 9.52 14.58 13.18
CA ALA A 90 8.12 14.44 12.78
C ALA A 90 7.89 14.70 11.27
N GLY A 91 8.66 15.62 10.68
CA GLY A 91 8.61 15.93 9.26
C GLY A 91 8.89 14.74 8.34
N ALA A 92 9.79 13.83 8.73
CA ALA A 92 10.11 12.63 7.96
C ALA A 92 8.91 11.68 7.89
N TYR A 93 8.24 11.45 9.03
CA TYR A 93 7.03 10.63 9.09
C TYR A 93 5.87 11.25 8.32
N MET A 94 5.70 12.57 8.39
CA MET A 94 4.68 13.27 7.59
C MET A 94 4.92 13.09 6.09
N ALA A 95 6.16 13.21 5.62
CA ALA A 95 6.50 13.01 4.21
C ALA A 95 6.14 11.57 3.74
N ILE A 96 6.45 10.56 4.55
CA ILE A 96 6.09 9.16 4.25
C ILE A 96 4.56 8.98 4.22
N PHE A 97 3.82 9.54 5.18
CA PHE A 97 2.36 9.44 5.17
C PHE A 97 1.70 10.24 4.02
N PHE A 98 2.32 11.33 3.56
CA PHE A 98 1.91 12.06 2.36
C PHE A 98 2.09 11.19 1.11
N LEU A 99 3.23 10.51 0.98
CA LEU A 99 3.47 9.57 -0.10
C LEU A 99 2.38 8.49 -0.15
N PHE A 100 2.10 7.82 0.98
CA PHE A 100 1.07 6.79 1.03
C PHE A 100 -0.34 7.33 0.78
N THR A 101 -0.63 8.55 1.23
CA THR A 101 -1.93 9.19 0.95
C THR A 101 -2.06 9.53 -0.54
N GLY A 102 -0.99 9.98 -1.18
CA GLY A 102 -0.97 10.20 -2.63
C GLY A 102 -1.22 8.91 -3.42
N ILE A 103 -0.55 7.82 -3.05
CA ILE A 103 -0.76 6.51 -3.67
C ILE A 103 -2.20 6.01 -3.47
N SER A 104 -2.73 6.17 -2.26
CA SER A 104 -4.12 5.80 -1.96
C SER A 104 -5.12 6.63 -2.77
N ALA A 105 -4.88 7.93 -2.97
CA ALA A 105 -5.72 8.77 -3.81
C ALA A 105 -5.67 8.33 -5.28
N ILE A 106 -4.47 8.01 -5.80
CA ILE A 106 -4.31 7.46 -7.16
C ILE A 106 -5.07 6.14 -7.29
N SER A 107 -4.91 5.23 -6.32
CA SER A 107 -5.63 3.96 -6.29
C SER A 107 -7.14 4.14 -6.28
N LEU A 108 -7.65 5.11 -5.52
CA LEU A 108 -9.07 5.44 -5.47
C LEU A 108 -9.57 5.99 -6.81
N VAL A 109 -8.80 6.88 -7.46
CA VAL A 109 -9.11 7.37 -8.80
C VAL A 109 -9.13 6.21 -9.82
N CYS A 110 -8.14 5.33 -9.78
CA CYS A 110 -8.11 4.13 -10.62
C CYS A 110 -9.30 3.19 -10.35
N ALA A 111 -9.77 3.10 -9.10
CA ALA A 111 -10.95 2.33 -8.75
C ALA A 111 -12.22 2.94 -9.36
N PHE A 112 -12.37 4.27 -9.35
CA PHE A 112 -13.49 4.94 -10.02
C PHE A 112 -13.43 4.87 -11.54
N LEU A 113 -12.23 4.78 -12.13
CA LEU A 113 -12.04 4.64 -13.58
C LEU A 113 -12.17 3.19 -14.06
N SER A 114 -11.98 2.22 -13.17
CA SER A 114 -12.23 0.82 -13.46
C SER A 114 -13.72 0.61 -13.72
N LYS A 115 -14.09 0.36 -14.99
CA LYS A 115 -15.43 -0.09 -15.34
C LYS A 115 -15.68 -1.45 -14.68
N GLU A 116 -16.84 -1.60 -14.04
CA GLU A 116 -17.27 -2.91 -13.53
C GLU A 116 -17.31 -3.93 -14.66
N THR A 117 -16.39 -4.90 -14.60
CA THR A 117 -16.56 -6.19 -15.25
C THR A 117 -17.55 -6.96 -14.38
N HIS A 118 -18.84 -6.94 -14.73
CA HIS A 118 -19.98 -7.51 -14.00
C HIS A 118 -19.92 -9.05 -13.75
N GLY A 119 -18.79 -9.59 -13.31
CA GLY A 119 -18.60 -11.04 -13.10
C GLY A 119 -18.82 -11.89 -14.34
N VAL A 120 -18.94 -11.29 -15.53
CA VAL A 120 -19.17 -12.03 -16.78
C VAL A 120 -17.87 -12.75 -17.12
N ARG A 121 -17.87 -14.06 -16.87
CA ARG A 121 -16.86 -15.00 -17.34
C ARG A 121 -16.59 -14.72 -18.82
N GLN A 122 -15.42 -14.15 -19.16
CA GLN A 122 -14.96 -14.01 -20.55
C GLN A 122 -14.56 -15.40 -21.07
N VAL A 123 -15.51 -16.33 -21.11
CA VAL A 123 -15.37 -17.64 -21.74
C VAL A 123 -16.38 -17.68 -22.87
N HIS A 124 -16.04 -17.00 -23.97
CA HIS A 124 -16.32 -17.33 -25.37
C HIS A 124 -16.30 -16.07 -26.24
N SER A 125 -15.25 -15.93 -27.05
CA SER A 125 -15.35 -15.67 -28.49
C SER A 125 -13.95 -15.40 -29.06
N HIS A 126 -13.25 -16.47 -29.44
CA HIS A 126 -12.82 -16.74 -30.81
C HIS A 126 -12.02 -18.05 -30.86
#